data_AF-G6YV04-F1
#
_entry.id   AF-G6YV04-F1
#
_cell.length_a   1.000
_cell.length_b   1.000
_cell.length_c   1.000
_cell.angle_alpha   90.00
_cell.angle_beta   90.00
_cell.angle_gamma   90.00
#
_symmetry.space_group_name_H-M   'P 1'
#
loop_
_entity.id
_entity.type
_entity.pdbx_description
1 polymer ?
#
loop_
_entity_poly.entity_id
_entity_poly.type
_entity_poly.pdbx_seq_one_letter_code
_entity_poly.pdbx_strand_id
1 'polypeptide(L)'
;MPATKSFTAKDVCSALGGISRSRLHTWAQLPPFCDRPTRERSARRFTKADLITFAVLQTLEDTLGMRRREVQRISAAIHRYVSAPHQVPGEELIFIPQGNLDEEEAFRLFRGQNPTSLGWVVDMSKERERIDLYLGLESSQRELPLITNIASGQQR
;
A
#
# COMPACT_ATOMS: atom_id res chain seq x y z
N MET A 1 -18.26 -12.85 10.16
CA MET A 1 -17.38 -12.00 9.33
C MET A 1 -16.17 -11.64 10.17
N PRO A 2 -14.92 -11.89 9.72
CA PRO A 2 -13.75 -11.59 10.54
C PRO A 2 -13.66 -10.07 10.75
N ALA A 3 -13.42 -9.65 12.00
CA ALA A 3 -13.28 -8.24 12.34
C ALA A 3 -12.05 -7.68 11.60
N THR A 4 -12.27 -6.70 10.73
CA THR A 4 -11.17 -5.99 10.07
C THR A 4 -10.41 -5.21 11.14
N LYS A 5 -9.14 -5.59 11.39
CA LYS A 5 -8.30 -4.90 12.37
C LYS A 5 -8.20 -3.42 11.97
N SER A 6 -8.43 -2.53 12.93
CA SER A 6 -8.39 -1.09 12.72
C SER A 6 -7.34 -0.42 13.61
N PHE A 7 -6.72 0.63 13.09
CA PHE A 7 -5.56 1.30 13.65
C PHE A 7 -5.90 2.75 14.01
N THR A 8 -5.23 3.27 15.03
CA THR A 8 -5.33 4.67 15.45
C THR A 8 -4.27 5.53 14.76
N ALA A 9 -4.40 6.85 14.86
CA ALA A 9 -3.35 7.77 14.40
C ALA A 9 -1.98 7.50 15.07
N LYS A 10 -1.96 7.06 16.34
CA LYS A 10 -0.72 6.70 17.04
C LYS A 10 -0.04 5.51 16.37
N ASP A 11 -0.82 4.50 16.01
CA ASP A 11 -0.31 3.29 15.36
C ASP A 11 0.26 3.63 13.98
N VAL A 12 -0.46 4.45 13.20
CA VAL A 12 0.02 4.92 11.88
C VAL A 12 1.31 5.72 12.02
N CYS A 13 1.39 6.68 12.95
CA CYS A 13 2.62 7.44 13.17
C CYS A 13 3.80 6.52 13.54
N SER A 14 3.57 5.50 14.37
CA SER A 14 4.59 4.54 14.77
C SER A 14 5.05 3.67 13.59
N ALA A 15 4.10 3.12 12.82
CA ALA A 15 4.36 2.27 11.65
C ALA A 15 5.23 2.97 10.60
N LEU A 16 5.08 4.29 10.48
CA LEU A 16 5.76 5.09 9.47
C LEU A 16 7.06 5.74 9.97
N GLY A 17 7.67 5.17 11.02
CA GLY A 17 8.95 5.65 11.54
C GLY A 17 8.85 6.92 12.37
N GLY A 18 7.70 7.15 13.03
CA GLY A 18 7.52 8.26 13.95
C GLY A 18 7.11 9.58 13.29
N ILE A 19 6.42 9.55 12.15
CA ILE A 19 5.94 10.79 11.51
C ILE A 19 5.06 11.61 12.44
N SER A 20 5.06 12.93 12.23
CA SER A 20 4.21 13.83 13.03
C SER A 20 2.73 13.61 12.76
N ARG A 21 1.89 13.83 13.78
CA ARG A 21 0.42 13.82 13.63
C ARG A 21 -0.08 14.86 12.62
N SER A 22 0.62 15.98 12.48
CA SER A 22 0.30 17.02 11.50
C SER A 22 0.47 16.52 10.07
N ARG A 23 1.54 15.76 9.80
CA ARG A 23 1.76 15.12 8.49
C ARG A 23 0.68 14.09 8.19
N LEU A 24 0.37 13.21 9.15
CA LEU A 24 -0.73 12.26 9.00
C LEU A 24 -2.07 12.98 8.76
N HIS A 25 -2.35 14.06 9.50
CA HIS A 25 -3.56 14.84 9.30
C HIS A 25 -3.63 15.40 7.88
N THR A 26 -2.51 15.90 7.35
CA THR A 26 -2.42 16.38 5.97
C THR A 26 -2.76 15.29 4.95
N TRP A 27 -2.20 14.10 5.08
CA TRP A 27 -2.53 12.99 4.18
C TRP A 27 -3.96 12.49 4.36
N ALA A 28 -4.49 12.55 5.59
CA ALA A 28 -5.86 12.18 5.88
C ALA A 28 -6.90 13.14 5.24
N GLN A 29 -6.47 14.32 4.79
CA GLN A 29 -7.29 15.24 3.98
C GLN A 29 -7.21 14.95 2.47
N LEU A 30 -6.41 13.98 2.04
CA LEU A 30 -6.33 13.56 0.64
C LEU A 30 -7.39 12.49 0.32
N PRO A 31 -7.86 12.40 -0.93
CA PRO A 31 -8.68 11.27 -1.39
C PRO A 31 -7.95 9.92 -1.23
N PRO A 32 -8.63 8.83 -0.84
CA PRO A 32 -10.05 8.73 -0.52
C PRO A 32 -10.32 8.88 0.99
N PHE A 33 -9.33 9.35 1.76
CA PHE A 33 -9.40 9.40 3.22
C PHE A 33 -10.30 10.54 3.72
N CYS A 34 -10.34 11.66 2.99
CA CYS A 34 -11.19 12.80 3.30
C CYS A 34 -12.68 12.45 3.31
N ASP A 35 -13.11 11.55 2.42
CA ASP A 35 -14.52 11.22 2.20
C ASP A 35 -15.08 10.26 3.27
N ARG A 36 -14.22 9.73 4.14
CA ARG A 36 -14.63 8.78 5.17
C ARG A 36 -15.32 9.51 6.31
N PRO A 37 -16.58 9.18 6.62
CA PRO A 37 -17.32 9.85 7.67
C PRO A 37 -16.65 9.62 9.02
N THR A 38 -16.21 10.70 9.66
CA THR A 38 -15.80 10.66 11.06
C THR A 38 -17.02 10.91 11.92
N ARG A 39 -17.41 9.93 12.74
CA ARG A 39 -18.45 10.15 13.75
C ARG A 39 -17.95 11.15 14.77
N GLU A 40 -18.83 12.06 15.20
CA GLU A 40 -18.53 13.01 16.26
C GLU A 40 -17.98 12.26 17.48
N ARG A 41 -16.87 12.74 18.06
CA ARG A 41 -16.18 12.15 19.22
C ARG A 41 -15.51 10.79 19.00
N SER A 42 -15.48 10.26 17.77
CA SER A 42 -14.74 9.03 17.45
C SER A 42 -13.41 9.36 16.78
N ALA A 43 -12.32 8.82 17.32
CA ALA A 43 -11.02 8.90 16.66
C ALA A 43 -11.08 8.21 15.28
N ARG A 44 -10.51 8.86 14.25
CA ARG A 44 -10.40 8.27 12.91
C ARG A 44 -9.67 6.93 13.01
N ARG A 45 -10.25 5.92 12.37
CA ARG A 45 -9.71 4.56 12.29
C ARG A 45 -9.16 4.31 10.89
N PHE A 46 -8.03 3.62 10.85
CA PHE A 46 -7.32 3.28 9.63
C PHE A 46 -7.26 1.76 9.44
N THR A 47 -7.18 1.31 8.21
CA THR A 47 -7.03 -0.08 7.80
C THR A 47 -5.58 -0.37 7.42
N LYS A 48 -5.22 -1.64 7.25
CA LYS A 48 -3.89 -2.03 6.71
C LYS A 48 -3.62 -1.37 5.35
N ALA A 49 -4.64 -1.28 4.49
CA ALA A 49 -4.50 -0.62 3.18
C ALA A 49 -4.16 0.88 3.32
N ASP A 50 -4.71 1.55 4.33
CA ASP A 50 -4.36 2.95 4.61
C ASP A 50 -2.91 3.08 5.05
N LEU A 51 -2.44 2.18 5.93
CA LEU A 51 -1.05 2.18 6.40
C LEU A 51 -0.08 2.01 5.23
N ILE A 52 -0.33 1.03 4.35
CA ILE A 52 0.50 0.81 3.15
C ILE A 52 0.43 2.03 2.22
N THR A 53 -0.76 2.61 2.02
CA THR A 53 -0.90 3.81 1.18
C THR A 53 -0.06 4.96 1.74
N PHE A 54 -0.13 5.23 3.05
CA PHE A 54 0.67 6.28 3.67
C PHE A 54 2.18 5.98 3.65
N ALA A 55 2.58 4.71 3.70
CA ALA A 55 3.99 4.32 3.51
C ALA A 55 4.47 4.69 2.09
N VAL A 56 3.65 4.41 1.07
CA VAL A 56 3.93 4.84 -0.31
C VAL A 56 3.98 6.36 -0.43
N LEU A 57 3.04 7.10 0.16
CA LEU A 57 3.08 8.58 0.14
C LEU A 57 4.34 9.12 0.81
N GLN A 58 4.77 8.48 1.90
CA GLN A 58 6.03 8.82 2.57
C GLN A 58 7.22 8.61 1.64
N THR A 59 7.33 7.45 1.01
CA THR A 59 8.44 7.15 0.08
C THR A 59 8.45 8.10 -1.11
N LEU A 60 7.28 8.45 -1.64
CA LEU A 60 7.17 9.42 -2.74
C LEU A 60 7.65 10.81 -2.34
N GLU A 61 7.25 11.31 -1.18
CA GLU A 61 7.64 12.64 -0.72
C GLU A 61 9.09 12.69 -0.23
N ASP A 62 9.50 11.76 0.63
CA ASP A 62 10.77 11.83 1.37
C ASP A 62 11.94 11.29 0.55
N THR A 63 11.73 10.18 -0.17
CA THR A 63 12.81 9.49 -0.90
C THR A 63 12.86 9.94 -2.36
N LEU A 64 11.70 10.13 -2.98
CA LEU A 64 11.59 10.38 -4.42
C LEU A 64 11.32 11.85 -4.77
N GLY A 65 11.21 12.71 -3.76
CA GLY A 65 11.09 14.16 -3.92
C GLY A 65 9.81 14.64 -4.60
N MET A 66 8.77 13.80 -4.61
CA MET A 66 7.48 14.14 -5.22
C MET A 66 6.83 15.30 -4.49
N ARG A 67 6.31 16.28 -5.24
CA ARG A 67 5.70 17.46 -4.65
C ARG A 67 4.32 17.11 -4.11
N ARG A 68 3.93 17.76 -3.01
CA ARG A 68 2.62 17.58 -2.36
C ARG A 68 1.42 17.67 -3.31
N ARG A 69 1.47 18.54 -4.33
CA ARG A 69 0.39 18.64 -5.34
C ARG A 69 0.26 17.38 -6.19
N GLU A 70 1.38 16.74 -6.53
CA GLU A 70 1.40 15.51 -7.32
C GLU A 70 0.90 14.35 -6.46
N VAL A 71 1.34 14.27 -5.19
CA VAL A 71 0.84 13.31 -4.19
C VAL A 71 -0.69 13.39 -4.04
N GLN A 72 -1.24 14.60 -3.99
CA GLN A 72 -2.69 14.81 -3.91
C GLN A 72 -3.45 14.26 -5.12
N ARG A 73 -2.87 14.35 -6.34
CA ARG A 73 -3.53 13.84 -7.57
C ARG A 73 -3.61 12.31 -7.59
N ILE A 74 -2.65 11.64 -6.95
CA ILE A 74 -2.49 10.20 -7.09
C ILE A 74 -2.93 9.39 -5.87
N SER A 75 -3.17 10.03 -4.72
CA SER A 75 -3.43 9.33 -3.45
C SER A 75 -4.62 8.36 -3.53
N ALA A 76 -5.71 8.74 -4.22
CA ALA A 76 -6.86 7.86 -4.43
C ALA A 76 -6.49 6.64 -5.25
N ALA A 77 -5.76 6.84 -6.34
CA ALA A 77 -5.35 5.78 -7.23
C ALA A 77 -4.39 4.80 -6.50
N ILE A 78 -3.45 5.29 -5.66
CA ILE A 78 -2.57 4.43 -4.85
C ILE A 78 -3.42 3.59 -3.91
N HIS A 79 -4.36 4.23 -3.21
CA HIS A 79 -5.21 3.52 -2.28
C HIS A 79 -6.06 2.45 -2.98
N ARG A 80 -6.61 2.75 -4.18
CA ARG A 80 -7.34 1.78 -5.01
C ARG A 80 -6.44 0.60 -5.38
N TYR A 81 -5.21 0.88 -5.82
CA TYR A 81 -4.22 -0.15 -6.12
C TYR A 81 -3.95 -1.03 -4.89
N VAL A 82 -3.62 -0.44 -3.75
CA VAL A 82 -3.35 -1.19 -2.52
C VAL A 82 -4.53 -2.05 -2.06
N SER A 83 -5.75 -1.54 -2.25
CA SER A 83 -6.99 -2.20 -1.80
C SER A 83 -7.48 -3.30 -2.74
N ALA A 84 -7.06 -3.28 -4.01
CA ALA A 84 -7.47 -4.30 -4.96
C ALA A 84 -6.79 -5.65 -4.64
N PRO A 85 -7.51 -6.77 -4.82
CA PRO A 85 -6.92 -8.10 -4.63
C PRO A 85 -5.88 -8.36 -5.72
N HIS A 86 -4.61 -8.47 -5.32
CA HIS A 86 -3.51 -8.78 -6.22
C HIS A 86 -3.05 -10.23 -6.03
N GLN A 87 -2.96 -10.99 -7.13
CA GLN A 87 -2.38 -12.33 -7.16
C GLN A 87 -0.96 -12.30 -7.74
N VAL A 88 -0.14 -11.32 -7.38
CA VAL A 88 1.21 -11.21 -7.94
C VAL A 88 2.21 -11.85 -6.98
N PRO A 89 2.70 -13.07 -7.24
CA PRO A 89 3.88 -13.57 -6.56
C PRO A 89 5.11 -12.79 -7.05
N GLY A 90 5.86 -12.15 -6.14
CA GLY A 90 7.18 -11.58 -6.43
C GLY A 90 7.36 -10.08 -6.11
N GLU A 91 8.36 -9.46 -6.75
CA GLU A 91 8.65 -8.02 -6.66
C GLU A 91 7.58 -7.21 -7.41
N GLU A 92 6.82 -6.41 -6.67
CA GLU A 92 5.72 -5.60 -7.18
C GLU A 92 6.21 -4.16 -7.37
N LEU A 93 6.80 -3.88 -8.53
CA LEU A 93 7.22 -2.53 -8.90
C LEU A 93 6.07 -1.81 -9.62
N ILE A 94 5.70 -0.60 -9.17
CA ILE A 94 4.75 0.28 -9.88
C ILE A 94 5.49 1.48 -10.46
N PHE A 95 5.13 1.88 -11.67
CA PHE A 95 5.61 3.10 -12.31
C PHE A 95 4.52 4.17 -12.31
N ILE A 96 4.88 5.39 -11.90
CA ILE A 96 4.03 6.57 -11.81
C ILE A 96 4.55 7.62 -12.82
N PRO A 97 3.89 7.84 -13.96
CA PRO A 97 4.34 8.82 -14.95
C PRO A 97 4.21 10.25 -14.44
N GLN A 98 5.17 11.12 -14.71
CA GLN A 98 5.11 12.52 -14.29
C GLN A 98 4.12 13.36 -15.13
N GLY A 99 3.99 13.03 -16.42
CA GLY A 99 3.28 13.86 -17.39
C GLY A 99 1.75 13.71 -17.41
N ASN A 100 1.21 12.60 -16.93
CA ASN A 100 -0.23 12.33 -16.96
C ASN A 100 -0.69 11.60 -15.69
N LEU A 101 -1.01 12.38 -14.65
CA LEU A 101 -1.43 11.88 -13.33
C LEU A 101 -2.96 11.80 -13.19
N ASP A 102 -3.68 11.68 -14.31
CA ASP A 102 -5.13 11.54 -14.28
C ASP A 102 -5.53 10.12 -13.86
N GLU A 103 -6.70 10.00 -13.21
CA GLU A 103 -7.05 8.89 -12.32
C GLU A 103 -7.06 7.48 -12.93
N GLU A 104 -7.22 7.35 -14.24
CA GLU A 104 -7.30 6.05 -14.93
C GLU A 104 -5.93 5.47 -15.32
N GLU A 105 -4.91 6.31 -15.54
CA GLU A 105 -3.56 5.86 -15.95
C GLU A 105 -2.46 6.23 -14.94
N ALA A 106 -2.83 6.60 -13.72
CA ALA A 106 -1.88 7.05 -12.71
C ALA A 106 -0.74 6.05 -12.42
N PHE A 107 -0.94 4.75 -12.70
CA PHE A 107 0.08 3.71 -12.50
C PHE A 107 0.10 2.66 -13.60
N ARG A 108 1.28 2.08 -13.80
CA ARG A 108 1.45 0.85 -14.58
C ARG A 108 2.37 -0.10 -13.80
N LEU A 109 2.08 -1.41 -13.85
CA LEU A 109 3.02 -2.41 -13.33
C LEU A 109 4.33 -2.34 -14.11
N PHE A 110 5.43 -2.16 -13.39
CA PHE A 110 6.75 -2.11 -13.98
C PHE A 110 7.26 -3.55 -14.18
N ARG A 111 7.21 -4.03 -15.43
CA ARG A 111 7.61 -5.39 -15.82
C ARG A 111 8.99 -5.45 -16.47
N GLY A 112 9.94 -4.65 -15.98
CA GLY A 112 11.30 -4.59 -16.53
C GLY A 112 11.41 -3.99 -17.94
N GLN A 113 10.35 -3.36 -18.44
CA GLN A 113 10.41 -2.54 -19.65
C GLN A 113 10.88 -1.14 -19.28
N ASN A 114 11.79 -0.57 -20.07
CA ASN A 114 12.23 0.80 -19.85
C ASN A 114 11.02 1.74 -19.97
N PRO A 115 10.79 2.64 -19.00
CA PRO A 115 9.72 3.62 -19.11
C PRO A 115 9.96 4.48 -20.34
N THR A 116 8.92 4.67 -21.15
CA THR A 116 8.96 5.58 -22.31
C THR A 116 8.80 7.06 -21.91
N SER A 117 8.62 7.34 -20.62
CA SER A 117 8.40 8.68 -20.07
C SER A 117 9.07 8.83 -18.70
N LEU A 118 9.32 10.07 -18.28
CA LEU A 118 9.80 10.38 -16.94
C LEU A 118 8.72 10.06 -15.89
N GLY A 119 9.16 9.55 -14.74
CA GLY A 119 8.27 9.19 -13.65
C GLY A 119 9.01 8.56 -12.48
N TRP A 120 8.23 8.04 -11.55
CA TRP A 120 8.71 7.42 -10.32
C TRP A 120 8.47 5.91 -10.35
N VAL A 121 9.36 5.16 -9.72
CA VAL A 121 9.17 3.72 -9.50
C VAL A 121 9.09 3.48 -8.00
N VAL A 122 8.03 2.80 -7.56
CA VAL A 122 7.85 2.41 -6.16
C VAL A 122 7.83 0.89 -6.06
N ASP A 123 8.59 0.38 -5.10
CA ASP A 123 8.60 -1.04 -4.74
C ASP A 123 7.51 -1.31 -3.70
N MET A 124 6.36 -1.77 -4.18
CA MET A 124 5.20 -2.06 -3.34
C MET A 124 5.46 -3.26 -2.42
N SER A 125 6.31 -4.20 -2.82
CA SER A 125 6.68 -5.34 -1.97
C SER A 125 7.39 -4.87 -0.71
N LYS A 126 8.32 -3.91 -0.82
CA LYS A 126 8.98 -3.29 0.34
C LYS A 126 8.03 -2.51 1.23
N GLU A 127 7.11 -1.74 0.67
CA GLU A 127 6.15 -0.97 1.48
C GLU A 127 5.16 -1.89 2.21
N ARG A 128 4.75 -3.00 1.58
CA ARG A 128 3.93 -4.04 2.23
C ARG A 128 4.71 -4.73 3.34
N GLU A 129 5.93 -5.17 3.07
CA GLU A 129 6.81 -5.83 4.04
C GLU A 129 7.06 -4.93 5.27
N ARG A 130 7.36 -3.65 5.04
CA ARG A 130 7.54 -2.66 6.11
C ARG A 130 6.34 -2.61 7.06
N ILE A 131 5.12 -2.57 6.51
CA ILE A 131 3.90 -2.55 7.32
C ILE A 131 3.65 -3.92 7.97
N ASP A 132 3.92 -5.02 7.28
CA ASP A 132 3.74 -6.37 7.81
C ASP A 132 4.64 -6.65 9.00
N LEU A 133 5.92 -6.25 8.92
CA LEU A 133 6.87 -6.30 10.04
C LEU A 133 6.37 -5.49 11.23
N TYR A 134 5.88 -4.26 11.01
CA TYR A 134 5.30 -3.45 12.10
C TYR A 134 4.09 -4.13 12.75
N LEU A 135 3.27 -4.84 11.96
CA LEU A 135 2.10 -5.55 12.44
C LEU A 135 2.42 -6.91 13.12
N GLY A 136 3.69 -7.33 13.11
CA GLY A 136 4.13 -8.64 13.60
C GLY A 136 3.67 -9.80 12.69
N LEU A 137 3.39 -9.51 11.43
CA LEU A 137 3.06 -10.51 10.41
C LEU A 137 4.39 -10.99 9.81
N GLU A 138 5.03 -11.94 10.48
CA GLU A 138 6.23 -12.61 9.96
C GLU A 138 5.95 -13.26 8.58
N SER A 139 6.91 -13.16 7.66
CA SER A 139 6.84 -13.65 6.27
C SER A 139 6.74 -15.19 6.12
N SER A 140 6.57 -15.93 7.22
CA SER A 140 6.72 -17.38 7.31
C SER A 140 5.61 -18.21 6.63
N GLN A 141 4.75 -17.60 5.82
CA GLN A 141 3.73 -18.29 5.03
C GLN A 141 3.95 -18.23 3.51
N ARG A 142 5.12 -17.79 3.03
CA ARG A 142 5.38 -17.74 1.57
C ARG A 142 5.65 -19.10 0.92
N GLU A 143 5.82 -20.18 1.69
CA GLU A 143 6.02 -21.53 1.12
C GLU A 143 5.23 -22.57 1.91
N LEU A 144 3.94 -22.71 1.61
CA LEU A 144 3.32 -24.02 1.72
C LEU A 144 3.36 -24.63 0.31
N PRO A 145 4.34 -25.51 0.01
CA PRO A 145 4.19 -26.37 -1.15
C PRO A 145 2.87 -27.12 -0.96
N LEU A 146 1.96 -26.98 -1.92
CA LEU A 146 0.81 -27.86 -2.05
C LEU A 146 1.39 -29.26 -2.28
N ILE A 147 1.55 -30.04 -1.21
CA ILE A 147 1.91 -31.45 -1.30
C ILE A 147 0.70 -32.15 -1.91
N THR A 148 0.61 -32.20 -3.23
CA THR A 148 -0.25 -33.13 -3.95
C THR A 148 0.41 -34.52 -3.91
N ASN A 149 0.46 -35.13 -2.72
CA ASN A 149 0.67 -36.57 -2.59
C ASN A 149 -0.66 -37.20 -2.21
N ILE A 150 -1.48 -37.48 -3.22
CA ILE A 150 -2.43 -38.58 -3.15
C ILE A 150 -1.83 -39.69 -4.03
N ALA A 151 -0.85 -40.38 -3.46
CA ALA A 151 -0.52 -41.72 -3.93
C ALA A 151 -1.70 -42.61 -3.54
N SER A 152 -2.65 -42.75 -4.48
CA SER A 152 -3.70 -43.75 -4.40
C SER A 152 -3.02 -45.12 -4.38
N GLY A 153 -2.95 -45.71 -3.20
CA GLY A 153 -2.62 -47.12 -3.05
C GLY A 153 -3.67 -47.93 -3.81
N GLN A 154 -3.21 -48.76 -4.74
CA GLN A 154 -3.98 -49.90 -5.17
C GLN A 154 -3.10 -51.14 -5.08
N GLN A 155 -3.31 -51.87 -3.99
CA GLN A 155 -2.94 -53.27 -3.86
C GLN A 155 -3.60 -54.05 -5.00
N ARG A 156 -2.79 -54.79 -5.77
CA ARG A 156 -2.88 -56.26 -5.92
C ARG A 156 -1.78 -56.76 -6.84
#